data_AF-A0A9E4MQY2-F1
#
_entry.id   AF-A0A9E4MQY2-F1
#
_cell.length_a   1.000
_cell.length_b   1.000
_cell.length_c   1.000
_cell.angle_alpha   90.00
_cell.angle_beta   90.00
_cell.angle_gamma   90.00
#
_symmetry.space_group_name_H-M   'P 1'
#
loop_
_entity.id
_entity.type
_entity.pdbx_description
1 polymer ?
#
loop_
_entity_poly.entity_id
_entity_poly.type
_entity_poly.pdbx_seq_one_letter_code
_entity_poly.pdbx_strand_id
1 'polypeptide(L)'
;MPKIFELFGFPVNVRTDEVEEIRRSRKCPFMEAICDGGGNRYQTKIKLTEKEPLTRYFNSGISEVIPGVCSIQTEEDIWVVCPRRLFAAKSDSLEIPQINFALQSHEYNLLVSAGLPRGVNIGIWSEVVLNHQVNDAQINYHFDYIAAPLVETSLQQFLDSSNDLVDSTDEDLKNLVRLAKENGYYPRGQRKFADVSIPLPDLSNLFIFEIMTASTSGSNTGSQTDIRSAFRNAILTSDHKSPGINKRQVWGRMVTQLFAKTALAYQWGGKSIWIIQDSLLRNIELTTRLKTDSLSDNYQRNISLIVMDYVVNNLDGSQRIAVKINKQGDAGINFEGNNTFTDILLPKVVPPKIELLKGILRRRLSGIVNF
;
A
#
# COMPACT_ATOMS: atom_id res chain seq x y z
N MET A 1 11.76 -12.40 -23.67
CA MET A 1 12.29 -12.70 -22.31
C MET A 1 12.02 -11.51 -21.40
N PRO A 2 11.65 -11.73 -20.13
CA PRO A 2 11.39 -10.64 -19.18
C PRO A 2 12.61 -9.73 -18.97
N LYS A 3 12.37 -8.42 -18.85
CA LYS A 3 13.37 -7.38 -18.54
C LYS A 3 12.83 -6.42 -17.49
N ILE A 4 13.69 -5.83 -16.66
CA ILE A 4 13.31 -4.72 -15.80
C ILE A 4 12.93 -3.53 -16.69
N PHE A 5 11.77 -2.95 -16.42
CA PHE A 5 11.27 -1.79 -17.15
C PHE A 5 11.67 -0.49 -16.45
N GLU A 6 11.36 -0.36 -15.16
CA GLU A 6 11.73 0.81 -14.34
C GLU A 6 12.70 0.45 -13.19
N LEU A 7 13.72 1.29 -13.03
CA LEU A 7 14.61 1.35 -11.88
C LEU A 7 14.45 2.69 -11.17
N PHE A 8 14.18 2.62 -9.86
CA PHE A 8 13.98 3.78 -8.99
C PHE A 8 12.94 4.77 -9.55
N GLY A 9 11.87 4.23 -10.14
CA GLY A 9 10.76 5.00 -10.69
C GLY A 9 10.95 5.52 -12.11
N PHE A 10 12.09 5.23 -12.77
CA PHE A 10 12.37 5.70 -14.13
C PHE A 10 12.68 4.54 -15.08
N PRO A 11 12.24 4.60 -16.36
CA PRO A 11 12.60 3.59 -17.35
C PRO A 11 14.12 3.38 -17.44
N VAL A 12 14.57 2.12 -17.57
CA VAL A 12 16.00 1.77 -17.54
C VAL A 12 16.80 2.51 -18.61
N ASN A 13 16.19 2.78 -19.77
CA ASN A 13 16.81 3.49 -20.89
C ASN A 13 16.89 5.02 -20.71
N VAL A 14 16.17 5.60 -19.75
CA VAL A 14 16.28 7.03 -19.42
C VAL A 14 17.48 7.20 -18.48
N ARG A 15 18.49 7.95 -18.94
CA ARG A 15 19.77 8.16 -18.21
C ARG A 15 20.21 9.63 -18.21
N THR A 16 19.29 10.55 -17.92
CA THR A 16 19.64 11.95 -17.65
C THR A 16 20.44 12.06 -16.36
N ASP A 17 21.19 13.14 -16.18
CA ASP A 17 21.99 13.35 -14.96
C ASP A 17 21.14 13.31 -13.69
N GLU A 18 19.93 13.87 -13.74
CA GLU A 18 18.97 13.86 -12.62
C GLU A 18 18.53 12.42 -12.26
N VAL A 19 18.19 11.61 -13.27
CA VAL A 19 17.76 10.23 -13.07
C VAL A 19 18.90 9.37 -12.55
N GLU A 20 20.11 9.54 -13.09
CA GLU A 20 21.28 8.83 -12.60
C GLU A 20 21.61 9.25 -11.16
N GLU A 21 21.50 10.53 -10.80
CA GLU A 21 21.71 10.95 -9.41
C GLU A 21 20.69 10.31 -8.45
N ILE A 22 19.40 10.26 -8.83
CA ILE A 22 18.39 9.55 -8.04
C ILE A 22 18.76 8.08 -7.83
N ARG A 23 19.23 7.39 -8.89
CA ARG A 23 19.68 6.00 -8.82
C ARG A 23 20.92 5.85 -7.94
N ARG A 24 21.95 6.68 -8.10
CA ARG A 24 23.19 6.65 -7.30
C ARG A 24 22.97 6.99 -5.82
N SER A 25 21.98 7.84 -5.56
CA SER A 25 21.49 8.17 -4.22
C SER A 25 20.42 7.20 -3.70
N ARG A 26 20.08 6.15 -4.48
CA ARG A 26 19.10 5.10 -4.15
C ARG A 26 17.74 5.64 -3.66
N LYS A 27 17.31 6.79 -4.20
CA LYS A 27 16.06 7.46 -3.83
C LYS A 27 14.87 6.89 -4.59
N CYS A 28 13.73 6.79 -3.92
CA CYS A 28 12.44 6.45 -4.52
C CYS A 28 11.67 7.76 -4.74
N PRO A 29 11.35 8.15 -5.99
CA PRO A 29 10.64 9.40 -6.26
C PRO A 29 9.20 9.39 -5.75
N PHE A 30 8.61 8.21 -5.53
CA PHE A 30 7.25 8.08 -5.00
C PHE A 30 7.18 8.25 -3.48
N MET A 31 8.27 7.94 -2.78
CA MET A 31 8.34 8.07 -1.32
C MET A 31 9.10 9.31 -0.87
N GLU A 32 9.75 10.02 -1.82
CA GLU A 32 10.70 11.10 -1.56
C GLU A 32 11.81 10.72 -0.54
N ALA A 33 12.14 9.44 -0.48
CA ALA A 33 12.95 8.82 0.54
C ALA A 33 13.93 7.81 -0.06
N ILE A 34 14.79 7.22 0.77
CA ILE A 34 15.58 6.04 0.37
C ILE A 34 14.61 4.92 -0.01
N CYS A 35 14.85 4.30 -1.17
CA CYS A 35 14.03 3.19 -1.64
C CYS A 35 14.08 2.01 -0.66
N ASP A 36 12.91 1.56 -0.21
CA ASP A 36 12.77 0.40 0.66
C ASP A 36 12.75 -0.93 -0.14
N GLY A 37 12.65 -0.88 -1.47
CA GLY A 37 12.51 -2.06 -2.34
C GLY A 37 11.10 -2.66 -2.37
N GLY A 38 10.11 -2.02 -1.75
CA GLY A 38 8.72 -2.46 -1.72
C GLY A 38 8.57 -3.92 -1.27
N GLY A 39 7.85 -4.73 -2.06
CA GLY A 39 7.63 -6.15 -1.77
C GLY A 39 8.90 -7.01 -1.73
N ASN A 40 10.05 -6.51 -2.21
CA ASN A 40 11.32 -7.26 -2.27
C ASN A 40 12.29 -6.91 -1.12
N ARG A 41 11.88 -6.06 -0.17
CA ARG A 41 12.73 -5.40 0.84
C ARG A 41 13.59 -6.32 1.71
N TYR A 42 13.08 -7.50 2.07
CA TYR A 42 13.77 -8.39 3.03
C TYR A 42 14.73 -9.40 2.41
N GLN A 43 14.62 -9.70 1.12
CA GLN A 43 15.31 -10.85 0.51
C GLN A 43 16.43 -10.47 -0.48
N THR A 44 16.48 -9.20 -0.91
CA THR A 44 17.26 -8.81 -2.09
C THR A 44 18.38 -7.82 -1.82
N LYS A 45 18.58 -7.37 -0.57
CA LYS A 45 19.67 -6.46 -0.18
C LYS A 45 21.04 -6.92 -0.70
N ILE A 46 21.82 -6.00 -1.26
CA ILE A 46 23.16 -6.20 -1.80
C ILE A 46 24.15 -5.37 -0.97
N LYS A 47 25.18 -6.01 -0.42
CA LYS A 47 26.27 -5.33 0.28
C LYS A 47 27.27 -4.77 -0.74
N LEU A 48 27.58 -3.48 -0.63
CA LEU A 48 28.54 -2.79 -1.50
C LEU A 48 29.94 -2.93 -0.88
N THR A 49 30.68 -3.93 -1.35
CA THR A 49 32.07 -4.21 -0.94
C THR A 49 33.02 -3.92 -2.10
N GLU A 50 34.33 -3.91 -1.86
CA GLU A 50 35.33 -3.72 -2.93
C GLU A 50 35.20 -4.71 -4.09
N LYS A 51 34.67 -5.92 -3.82
CA LYS A 51 34.45 -6.97 -4.82
C LYS A 51 33.12 -6.86 -5.55
N GLU A 52 32.19 -6.02 -5.07
CA GLU A 52 30.89 -5.82 -5.69
C GLU A 52 31.00 -4.70 -6.74
N PRO A 53 30.78 -4.98 -8.05
CA PRO A 53 30.92 -3.97 -9.10
C PRO A 53 30.01 -2.74 -8.91
N LEU A 54 28.83 -2.93 -8.30
CA LEU A 54 27.91 -1.82 -8.00
C LEU A 54 28.49 -0.77 -7.03
N THR A 55 29.51 -1.11 -6.24
CA THR A 55 30.12 -0.18 -5.27
C THR A 55 30.64 1.10 -5.92
N ARG A 56 31.12 1.02 -7.18
CA ARG A 56 31.61 2.19 -7.93
C ARG A 56 30.49 3.03 -8.53
N TYR A 57 29.28 2.48 -8.62
CA TYR A 57 28.14 3.18 -9.21
C TYR A 57 27.49 4.13 -8.20
N PHE A 58 27.22 3.65 -6.98
CA PHE A 58 26.52 4.39 -5.94
C PHE A 58 27.40 5.46 -5.26
N ASN A 59 26.75 6.47 -4.69
CA ASN A 59 27.42 7.57 -3.99
C ASN A 59 28.26 7.08 -2.79
N SER A 60 29.36 7.78 -2.53
CA SER A 60 30.28 7.45 -1.43
C SER A 60 29.55 7.43 -0.08
N GLY A 61 29.85 6.43 0.74
CA GLY A 61 29.22 6.25 2.07
C GLY A 61 28.00 5.32 2.06
N ILE A 62 27.52 4.89 0.90
CA ILE A 62 26.49 3.85 0.80
C ILE A 62 27.15 2.47 0.94
N SER A 63 26.83 1.74 2.00
CA SER A 63 27.36 0.39 2.27
C SER A 63 26.47 -0.75 1.75
N GLU A 64 25.22 -0.44 1.40
CA GLU A 64 24.25 -1.41 0.93
C GLU A 64 23.16 -0.76 0.06
N VAL A 65 22.63 -1.54 -0.86
CA VAL A 65 21.49 -1.15 -1.70
C VAL A 65 20.44 -2.24 -1.73
N ILE A 66 19.18 -1.84 -1.74
CA ILE A 66 18.05 -2.73 -2.04
C ILE A 66 17.66 -2.47 -3.51
N PRO A 67 17.49 -3.52 -4.33
CA PRO A 67 17.05 -3.37 -5.72
C PRO A 67 15.77 -2.54 -5.86
N GLY A 68 15.90 -1.35 -6.43
CA GLY A 68 14.79 -0.43 -6.72
C GLY A 68 14.00 -0.80 -7.97
N VAL A 69 13.59 -2.07 -8.11
CA VAL A 69 12.86 -2.56 -9.29
C VAL A 69 11.37 -2.22 -9.13
N CYS A 70 10.86 -1.31 -9.96
CA CYS A 70 9.47 -0.86 -9.87
C CYS A 70 8.53 -1.69 -10.76
N SER A 71 9.00 -2.08 -11.93
CA SER A 71 8.22 -2.81 -12.93
C SER A 71 9.10 -3.70 -13.83
N ILE A 72 8.49 -4.72 -14.41
CA ILE A 72 9.12 -5.70 -15.29
C ILE A 72 8.30 -5.81 -16.57
N GLN A 73 8.94 -5.68 -17.71
CA GLN A 73 8.33 -5.92 -19.01
C GLN A 73 8.41 -7.41 -19.37
N THR A 74 7.28 -8.00 -19.74
CA THR A 74 7.18 -9.36 -20.27
C THR A 74 6.38 -9.33 -21.56
N GLU A 75 7.02 -9.69 -22.67
CA GLU A 75 6.41 -9.56 -24.01
C GLU A 75 5.98 -8.10 -24.24
N GLU A 76 4.71 -7.85 -24.49
CA GLU A 76 4.15 -6.51 -24.70
C GLU A 76 3.66 -5.85 -23.40
N ASP A 77 3.46 -6.63 -22.33
CA ASP A 77 2.91 -6.14 -21.08
C ASP A 77 4.03 -5.63 -20.14
N ILE A 78 3.75 -4.55 -19.42
CA ILE A 78 4.60 -4.07 -18.32
C ILE A 78 3.87 -4.35 -17.02
N TRP A 79 4.54 -5.01 -16.09
CA TRP A 79 3.98 -5.41 -14.81
C TRP A 79 4.60 -4.62 -13.68
N VAL A 80 3.79 -3.88 -12.93
CA VAL A 80 4.23 -3.25 -11.69
C VAL A 80 4.50 -4.34 -10.65
N VAL A 81 5.69 -4.33 -10.07
CA VAL A 81 6.13 -5.29 -9.03
C VAL A 81 6.41 -4.62 -7.68
N CYS A 82 6.39 -3.29 -7.63
CA CYS A 82 6.56 -2.51 -6.41
C CYS A 82 5.27 -1.76 -6.06
N PRO A 83 4.66 -1.96 -4.87
CA PRO A 83 3.42 -1.31 -4.50
C PRO A 83 3.54 0.22 -4.45
N ARG A 84 4.71 0.75 -4.08
CA ARG A 84 5.00 2.19 -4.04
C ARG A 84 4.87 2.87 -5.41
N ARG A 85 4.93 2.10 -6.50
CA ARG A 85 4.75 2.63 -7.86
C ARG A 85 3.29 2.96 -8.16
N LEU A 86 2.34 2.30 -7.50
CA LEU A 86 0.91 2.56 -7.65
C LEU A 86 0.42 3.62 -6.67
N PHE A 87 0.92 3.59 -5.43
CA PHE A 87 0.59 4.56 -4.40
C PHE A 87 1.61 4.54 -3.24
N ALA A 88 2.08 5.72 -2.83
CA ALA A 88 3.04 5.89 -1.76
C ALA A 88 2.67 7.07 -0.86
N ALA A 89 1.76 6.85 0.09
CA ALA A 89 1.36 7.88 1.06
C ALA A 89 2.36 8.10 2.22
N LYS A 90 3.67 8.12 1.97
CA LYS A 90 4.68 8.20 3.03
C LYS A 90 5.31 9.59 3.16
N SER A 91 5.41 10.03 4.41
CA SER A 91 6.25 11.10 4.94
C SER A 91 7.30 10.51 5.87
N ASP A 92 8.54 11.02 5.81
CA ASP A 92 9.65 10.63 6.68
C ASP A 92 9.70 11.43 7.99
N SER A 93 8.63 12.17 8.31
CA SER A 93 8.58 12.99 9.53
C SER A 93 8.52 12.15 10.81
N LEU A 94 9.25 12.60 11.83
CA LEU A 94 9.14 12.09 13.20
C LEU A 94 7.93 12.68 13.95
N GLU A 95 7.32 13.71 13.37
CA GLU A 95 6.17 14.46 13.90
C GLU A 95 4.97 14.31 12.96
N ILE A 96 3.81 14.84 13.36
CA ILE A 96 2.64 14.90 12.48
C ILE A 96 3.03 15.58 11.15
N PRO A 97 2.81 14.94 10.00
CA PRO A 97 3.22 15.49 8.72
C PRO A 97 2.42 16.76 8.40
N GLN A 98 3.05 17.70 7.68
CA GLN A 98 2.32 18.82 7.10
C GLN A 98 1.30 18.32 6.06
N ILE A 99 0.25 19.12 5.85
CA ILE A 99 -0.75 18.84 4.84
C ILE A 99 -0.08 18.87 3.46
N ASN A 100 -0.15 17.75 2.75
CA ASN A 100 0.34 17.62 1.40
C ASN A 100 -0.73 18.05 0.40
N PHE A 101 -0.49 19.18 -0.27
CA PHE A 101 -1.28 19.69 -1.37
C PHE A 101 -0.71 19.33 -2.76
N ALA A 102 0.48 18.74 -2.80
CA ALA A 102 1.28 18.47 -4.01
C ALA A 102 1.37 16.96 -4.28
N LEU A 103 0.23 16.28 -4.35
CA LEU A 103 0.17 14.87 -4.74
C LEU A 103 0.61 14.67 -6.19
N GLN A 104 1.25 13.53 -6.48
CA GLN A 104 1.50 13.15 -7.86
C GLN A 104 0.16 12.96 -8.59
N SER A 105 0.09 13.31 -9.87
CA SER A 105 -1.19 13.35 -10.60
C SER A 105 -1.94 12.01 -10.59
N HIS A 106 -1.22 10.88 -10.60
CA HIS A 106 -1.85 9.56 -10.55
C HIS A 106 -2.39 9.22 -9.15
N GLU A 107 -1.71 9.64 -8.08
CA GLU A 107 -2.17 9.48 -6.70
C GLU A 107 -3.38 10.37 -6.42
N TYR A 108 -3.37 11.62 -6.88
CA TYR A 108 -4.53 12.51 -6.84
C TYR A 108 -5.75 11.87 -7.50
N ASN A 109 -5.61 11.41 -8.75
CA ASN A 109 -6.70 10.79 -9.49
C ASN A 109 -7.19 9.50 -8.83
N LEU A 110 -6.29 8.74 -8.20
CA LEU A 110 -6.62 7.54 -7.42
C LEU A 110 -7.48 7.90 -6.21
N LEU A 111 -7.08 8.89 -5.41
CA LEU A 111 -7.83 9.29 -4.21
C LEU A 111 -9.21 9.87 -4.56
N VAL A 112 -9.29 10.65 -5.64
CA VAL A 112 -10.57 11.13 -6.17
C VAL A 112 -11.44 9.96 -6.63
N SER A 113 -10.87 8.99 -7.36
CA SER A 113 -11.60 7.81 -7.82
C SER A 113 -12.06 6.92 -6.66
N ALA A 114 -11.30 6.86 -5.57
CA ALA A 114 -11.68 6.14 -4.36
C ALA A 114 -12.86 6.76 -3.61
N GLY A 115 -13.29 7.97 -4.00
CA GLY A 115 -14.44 8.65 -3.40
C GLY A 115 -14.16 9.23 -2.02
N LEU A 116 -12.90 9.59 -1.74
CA LEU A 116 -12.56 10.29 -0.52
C LEU A 116 -13.21 11.69 -0.51
N PRO A 117 -13.65 12.19 0.67
CA PRO A 117 -14.29 13.50 0.76
C PRO A 117 -13.29 14.62 0.47
N ARG A 118 -13.77 15.65 -0.23
CA ARG A 118 -12.98 16.83 -0.63
C ARG A 118 -13.05 17.93 0.40
N GLY A 119 -12.04 18.80 0.42
CA GLY A 119 -11.99 19.98 1.30
C GLY A 119 -11.85 19.66 2.80
N VAL A 120 -11.51 18.42 3.15
CA VAL A 120 -11.22 17.98 4.52
C VAL A 120 -9.84 17.35 4.59
N ASN A 121 -9.21 17.41 5.76
CA ASN A 121 -7.92 16.75 5.97
C ASN A 121 -8.14 15.25 6.12
N ILE A 122 -7.51 14.46 5.25
CA ILE A 122 -7.50 13.01 5.31
C ILE A 122 -6.16 12.55 5.86
N GLY A 123 -6.18 11.85 7.00
CA GLY A 123 -5.02 11.16 7.53
C GLY A 123 -4.84 9.82 6.83
N ILE A 124 -3.59 9.44 6.55
CA ILE A 124 -3.25 8.15 5.96
C ILE A 124 -2.24 7.44 6.85
N TRP A 125 -2.51 6.18 7.19
CA TRP A 125 -1.65 5.31 7.99
C TRP A 125 -1.23 4.11 7.16
N SER A 126 0.07 3.92 6.98
CA SER A 126 0.63 2.79 6.24
C SER A 126 0.96 1.60 7.14
N GLU A 127 0.76 0.40 6.60
CA GLU A 127 1.14 -0.89 7.19
C GLU A 127 0.53 -1.09 8.59
N VAL A 128 -0.79 -0.92 8.68
CA VAL A 128 -1.54 -1.05 9.93
C VAL A 128 -1.73 -2.53 10.24
N VAL A 129 -1.21 -2.97 11.39
CA VAL A 129 -1.35 -4.34 11.88
C VAL A 129 -2.41 -4.39 12.97
N LEU A 130 -3.43 -5.20 12.74
CA LEU A 130 -4.44 -5.55 13.73
C LEU A 130 -4.18 -6.97 14.21
N ASN A 131 -3.94 -7.09 15.52
CA ASN A 131 -3.81 -8.37 16.22
C ASN A 131 -4.92 -8.43 17.28
N HIS A 132 -5.76 -9.45 17.22
CA HIS A 132 -6.85 -9.66 18.17
C HIS A 132 -6.96 -11.14 18.49
N GLN A 133 -7.08 -11.48 19.77
CA GLN A 133 -7.20 -12.85 20.22
C GLN A 133 -8.60 -13.09 20.76
N VAL A 134 -9.26 -14.13 20.26
CA VAL A 134 -10.61 -14.53 20.70
C VAL A 134 -10.61 -16.04 20.90
N ASN A 135 -10.80 -16.47 22.14
CA ASN A 135 -10.65 -17.88 22.55
C ASN A 135 -9.29 -18.44 22.08
N ASP A 136 -9.31 -19.55 21.34
CA ASP A 136 -8.11 -20.19 20.78
C ASP A 136 -7.69 -19.62 19.40
N ALA A 137 -8.40 -18.62 18.88
CA ALA A 137 -8.11 -18.03 17.58
C ALA A 137 -7.28 -16.75 17.72
N GLN A 138 -6.16 -16.69 17.00
CA GLN A 138 -5.39 -15.46 16.81
C GLN A 138 -5.72 -14.85 15.44
N ILE A 139 -6.34 -13.69 15.47
CA ILE A 139 -6.71 -12.93 14.28
C ILE A 139 -5.63 -11.89 14.02
N ASN A 140 -4.98 -12.01 12.87
CA ASN A 140 -3.95 -11.08 12.44
C ASN A 140 -4.28 -10.59 11.03
N TYR A 141 -4.57 -9.30 10.91
CA TYR A 141 -4.75 -8.63 9.62
C TYR A 141 -3.71 -7.53 9.47
N HIS A 142 -3.19 -7.41 8.26
CA HIS A 142 -2.28 -6.34 7.88
C HIS A 142 -2.90 -5.57 6.73
N PHE A 143 -3.10 -4.28 6.91
CA PHE A 143 -3.67 -3.38 5.91
C PHE A 143 -2.57 -2.51 5.32
N ASP A 144 -2.51 -2.42 3.99
CA ASP A 144 -1.47 -1.63 3.33
C ASP A 144 -1.60 -0.16 3.69
N TYR A 145 -2.81 0.40 3.57
CA TYR A 145 -3.12 1.72 4.11
C TYR A 145 -4.54 1.80 4.66
N ILE A 146 -4.69 2.56 5.73
CA ILE A 146 -5.98 3.05 6.21
C ILE A 146 -5.98 4.57 6.01
N ALA A 147 -7.07 5.13 5.52
CA ALA A 147 -7.29 6.55 5.42
C ALA A 147 -8.65 6.93 6.02
N ALA A 148 -8.71 8.11 6.63
CA ALA A 148 -9.92 8.63 7.25
C ALA A 148 -9.87 10.16 7.31
N PRO A 149 -11.02 10.86 7.26
CA PRO A 149 -11.10 12.23 7.72
C PRO A 149 -10.50 12.37 9.12
N LEU A 150 -9.78 13.47 9.35
CA LEU A 150 -9.23 13.79 10.66
C LEU A 150 -10.22 14.62 11.48
N VAL A 151 -10.35 14.23 12.74
CA VAL A 151 -11.06 15.00 13.77
C VAL A 151 -10.06 15.45 14.82
N GLU A 152 -10.09 16.74 15.16
CA GLU A 152 -9.25 17.32 16.22
C GLU A 152 -9.97 17.21 17.56
N THR A 153 -9.53 16.29 18.41
CA THR A 153 -10.15 16.03 19.71
C THR A 153 -9.17 15.34 20.65
N SER A 154 -9.47 15.30 21.95
CA SER A 154 -8.69 14.53 22.91
C SER A 154 -9.09 13.05 22.89
N LEU A 155 -8.20 12.16 23.33
CA LEU A 155 -8.52 10.73 23.41
C LEU A 155 -9.66 10.46 24.40
N GLN A 156 -9.69 11.17 25.53
CA GLN A 156 -10.78 11.05 26.50
C GLN A 156 -12.12 11.40 25.84
N GLN A 157 -12.22 12.58 25.22
CA GLN A 157 -13.44 13.03 24.55
C GLN A 157 -13.85 12.10 23.41
N PHE A 158 -12.88 11.57 22.66
CA PHE A 158 -13.14 10.65 21.56
C PHE A 158 -13.77 9.34 22.03
N LEU A 159 -13.30 8.78 23.15
CA LEU A 159 -13.90 7.59 23.74
C LEU A 159 -15.29 7.88 24.32
N ASP A 160 -15.44 9.01 25.03
CA ASP A 160 -16.70 9.38 25.68
C ASP A 160 -17.84 9.69 24.69
N SER A 161 -17.51 10.22 23.51
CA SER A 161 -18.49 10.67 22.50
C SER A 161 -18.78 9.66 21.40
N SER A 162 -17.98 8.60 21.27
CA SER A 162 -18.13 7.63 20.19
C SER A 162 -19.03 6.47 20.59
N ASN A 163 -20.22 6.39 19.96
CA ASN A 163 -21.15 5.26 20.13
C ASN A 163 -20.52 3.90 19.79
N ASP A 164 -19.49 3.87 18.94
CA ASP A 164 -18.80 2.65 18.54
C ASP A 164 -17.74 2.18 19.55
N LEU A 165 -17.47 2.98 20.60
CA LEU A 165 -16.42 2.75 21.60
C LEU A 165 -16.96 2.75 23.04
N VAL A 166 -18.27 2.57 23.22
CA VAL A 166 -18.97 2.62 24.53
C VAL A 166 -18.41 1.61 25.54
N ASP A 167 -17.90 0.48 25.07
CA ASP A 167 -17.31 -0.57 25.92
C ASP A 167 -15.81 -0.36 26.21
N SER A 168 -15.25 0.80 25.87
CA SER A 168 -13.84 1.10 26.14
C SER A 168 -13.58 1.29 27.65
N THR A 169 -12.40 0.86 28.08
CA THR A 169 -11.98 0.85 29.49
C THR A 169 -10.92 1.91 29.78
N ASP A 170 -10.69 2.20 31.07
CA ASP A 170 -9.56 3.04 31.51
C ASP A 170 -8.20 2.51 31.03
N GLU A 171 -8.06 1.19 30.88
CA GLU A 171 -6.85 0.57 30.36
C GLU A 171 -6.69 0.81 28.86
N ASP A 172 -7.80 0.85 28.11
CA ASP A 172 -7.77 1.23 26.69
C ASP A 172 -7.29 2.66 26.52
N LEU A 173 -7.81 3.59 27.32
CA LEU A 173 -7.36 4.99 27.29
C LEU A 173 -5.85 5.11 27.57
N LYS A 174 -5.35 4.46 28.63
CA LYS A 174 -3.92 4.45 28.96
C LYS A 174 -3.07 3.91 27.81
N ASN A 175 -3.53 2.84 27.17
CA ASN A 175 -2.83 2.22 26.06
C ASN A 175 -2.83 3.14 24.82
N LEU A 176 -3.96 3.76 24.47
CA LEU A 176 -4.05 4.71 23.37
C LEU A 176 -3.14 5.93 23.60
N VAL A 177 -3.13 6.49 24.80
CA VAL A 177 -2.24 7.60 25.17
C VAL A 177 -0.77 7.20 24.99
N ARG A 178 -0.40 5.99 25.44
CA ARG A 178 0.96 5.46 25.27
C ARG A 178 1.33 5.33 23.79
N LEU A 179 0.44 4.74 22.99
CA LEU A 179 0.65 4.54 21.54
C LEU A 179 0.78 5.87 20.79
N ALA A 180 -0.13 6.82 21.04
CA ALA A 180 -0.10 8.15 20.44
C ALA A 180 1.19 8.92 20.81
N LYS A 181 1.65 8.80 22.07
CA LYS A 181 2.92 9.38 22.52
C LYS A 181 4.12 8.76 21.81
N GLU A 182 4.21 7.44 21.76
CA GLU A 182 5.31 6.72 21.11
C GLU A 182 5.41 7.03 19.61
N ASN A 183 4.28 7.36 18.98
CA ASN A 183 4.17 7.64 17.55
C ASN A 183 4.04 9.13 17.19
N GLY A 184 4.35 10.04 18.11
CA GLY A 184 4.58 11.46 17.78
C GLY A 184 3.32 12.30 17.55
N TYR A 185 2.15 11.87 18.05
CA TYR A 185 0.92 12.65 17.94
C TYR A 185 0.88 13.85 18.90
N TYR A 186 1.65 13.79 19.98
CA TYR A 186 1.71 14.87 20.96
C TYR A 186 2.97 15.73 20.78
N PRO A 187 2.86 17.07 20.95
CA PRO A 187 4.03 17.94 21.05
C PRO A 187 4.99 17.53 22.17
N ARG A 188 6.29 17.80 21.99
CA ARG A 188 7.31 17.54 23.00
C ARG A 188 7.04 18.35 24.27
N GLY A 189 7.22 17.72 25.44
CA GLY A 189 7.10 18.38 26.75
C GLY A 189 5.66 18.50 27.28
N GLN A 190 4.67 18.01 26.54
CA GLN A 190 3.27 18.04 26.93
C GLN A 190 3.00 17.24 28.22
N ARG A 191 2.07 17.73 29.04
CA ARG A 191 1.50 17.04 30.22
C ARG A 191 0.00 16.84 30.02
N LYS A 192 -0.61 15.92 30.77
CA LYS A 192 -2.05 15.55 30.66
C LYS A 192 -2.47 15.09 29.26
N PHE A 193 -1.75 14.11 28.71
CA PHE A 193 -1.94 13.64 27.33
C PHE A 193 -3.38 13.25 26.96
N ALA A 194 -4.15 12.68 27.89
CA ALA A 194 -5.53 12.25 27.63
C ALA A 194 -6.47 13.40 27.23
N ASP A 195 -6.20 14.60 27.71
CA ASP A 195 -7.04 15.80 27.51
C ASP A 195 -6.53 16.69 26.36
N VAL A 196 -5.39 16.36 25.77
CA VAL A 196 -4.77 17.15 24.71
C VAL A 196 -5.36 16.75 23.37
N SER A 197 -5.88 17.74 22.64
CA SER A 197 -6.38 17.54 21.29
C SER A 197 -5.26 17.12 20.35
N ILE A 198 -5.52 16.06 19.58
CA ILE A 198 -4.66 15.53 18.54
C ILE A 198 -5.53 15.13 17.33
N PRO A 199 -4.94 15.03 16.13
CA PRO A 199 -5.65 14.49 14.97
C PRO A 199 -5.91 12.99 15.16
N LEU A 200 -7.19 12.61 15.19
CA LEU A 200 -7.65 11.23 15.26
C LEU A 200 -8.44 10.86 13.99
N PRO A 201 -8.48 9.57 13.59
CA PRO A 201 -9.32 9.12 12.49
C PRO A 201 -10.81 9.19 12.86
N ASP A 202 -11.64 9.71 11.96
CA ASP A 202 -13.07 9.44 11.97
C ASP A 202 -13.32 7.96 11.63
N LEU A 203 -13.62 7.16 12.66
CA LEU A 203 -13.84 5.72 12.55
C LEU A 203 -15.19 5.36 11.89
N SER A 204 -16.05 6.33 11.60
CA SER A 204 -17.30 6.11 10.85
C SER A 204 -17.10 6.19 9.34
N ASN A 205 -15.99 6.77 8.86
CA ASN A 205 -15.72 7.02 7.44
C ASN A 205 -14.32 6.53 7.03
N LEU A 206 -14.11 5.22 7.16
CA LEU A 206 -12.83 4.58 6.88
C LEU A 206 -12.68 4.14 5.43
N PHE A 207 -11.49 4.35 4.88
CA PHE A 207 -11.07 3.88 3.57
C PHE A 207 -9.85 2.97 3.74
N ILE A 208 -9.99 1.69 3.43
CA ILE A 208 -8.91 0.71 3.50
C ILE A 208 -8.37 0.51 2.09
N PHE A 209 -7.16 0.97 1.82
CA PHE A 209 -6.50 0.74 0.54
C PHE A 209 -5.64 -0.52 0.61
N GLU A 210 -5.83 -1.40 -0.36
CA GLU A 210 -5.06 -2.63 -0.54
C GLU A 210 -4.41 -2.58 -1.93
N ILE A 211 -3.08 -2.66 -1.98
CA ILE A 211 -2.32 -2.56 -3.22
C ILE A 211 -1.84 -3.96 -3.63
N MET A 212 -2.33 -4.44 -4.77
CA MET A 212 -1.90 -5.73 -5.30
C MET A 212 -1.08 -5.53 -6.57
N THR A 213 0.23 -5.75 -6.44
CA THR A 213 1.18 -5.77 -7.55
C THR A 213 1.56 -7.19 -7.95
N ALA A 214 2.22 -7.31 -9.09
CA ALA A 214 2.76 -8.59 -9.52
C ALA A 214 3.89 -9.08 -8.61
N SER A 215 4.00 -10.39 -8.44
CA SER A 215 5.18 -11.04 -7.87
C SER A 215 6.02 -11.68 -8.96
N THR A 216 7.31 -11.88 -8.68
CA THR A 216 8.21 -12.56 -9.60
C THR A 216 8.13 -14.08 -9.43
N SER A 217 8.36 -14.81 -10.52
CA SER A 217 8.55 -16.26 -10.49
C SER A 217 9.88 -16.63 -9.83
N GLY A 218 10.02 -17.89 -9.40
CA GLY A 218 11.28 -18.42 -8.87
C GLY A 218 12.47 -18.06 -9.77
N SER A 219 13.60 -17.76 -9.14
CA SER A 219 14.80 -17.25 -9.79
C SER A 219 15.89 -18.32 -9.91
N ASN A 220 16.78 -18.16 -10.88
CA ASN A 220 17.98 -18.99 -10.99
C ASN A 220 19.24 -18.11 -11.07
N THR A 221 19.98 -18.07 -9.95
CA THR A 221 21.24 -17.32 -9.81
C THR A 221 22.30 -17.74 -10.82
N GLY A 222 22.38 -19.03 -11.17
CA GLY A 222 23.32 -19.54 -12.19
C GLY A 222 23.01 -18.99 -13.59
N SER A 223 21.73 -18.73 -13.88
CA SER A 223 21.30 -18.08 -15.12
C SER A 223 21.21 -16.55 -15.02
N GLN A 224 21.57 -15.96 -13.86
CA GLN A 224 21.48 -14.52 -13.56
C GLN A 224 20.09 -13.90 -13.78
N THR A 225 19.03 -14.70 -13.59
CA THR A 225 17.63 -14.25 -13.71
C THR A 225 17.02 -13.86 -12.36
N ASP A 226 17.77 -13.92 -11.27
CA ASP A 226 17.30 -13.42 -9.97
C ASP A 226 17.30 -11.90 -9.92
N ILE A 227 16.45 -11.32 -9.06
CA ILE A 227 16.28 -9.86 -8.95
C ILE A 227 17.60 -9.14 -8.65
N ARG A 228 18.54 -9.73 -7.88
CA ARG A 228 19.81 -9.07 -7.59
C ARG A 228 20.69 -9.00 -8.83
N SER A 229 20.82 -10.11 -9.55
CA SER A 229 21.59 -10.16 -10.79
C SER A 229 20.97 -9.31 -11.89
N ALA A 230 19.64 -9.39 -12.05
CA ALA A 230 18.88 -8.57 -12.99
C ALA A 230 19.09 -7.08 -12.74
N PHE A 231 18.95 -6.65 -11.47
CA PHE A 231 19.19 -5.27 -11.04
C PHE A 231 20.64 -4.82 -11.30
N ARG A 232 21.62 -5.65 -10.91
CA ARG A 232 23.04 -5.36 -11.14
C ARG A 232 23.31 -5.11 -12.62
N ASN A 233 22.87 -6.02 -13.47
CA ASN A 233 23.11 -5.96 -14.92
C ASN A 233 22.35 -4.78 -15.54
N ALA A 234 21.12 -4.51 -15.12
CA ALA A 234 20.35 -3.36 -15.60
C ALA A 234 21.05 -2.03 -15.31
N ILE A 235 21.69 -1.87 -14.14
CA ILE A 235 22.47 -0.67 -13.82
C ILE A 235 23.76 -0.57 -14.63
N LEU A 236 24.54 -1.66 -14.68
CA LEU A 236 25.92 -1.64 -15.20
C LEU A 236 26.01 -1.76 -16.72
N THR A 237 25.20 -2.63 -17.32
CA THR A 237 25.32 -3.01 -18.75
C THR A 237 24.10 -2.63 -19.57
N SER A 238 23.00 -2.24 -18.94
CA SER A 238 21.67 -2.00 -19.56
C SER A 238 21.03 -3.23 -20.22
N ASP A 239 21.80 -4.15 -20.84
CA ASP A 239 21.30 -5.46 -21.21
C ASP A 239 21.24 -6.39 -19.99
N HIS A 240 20.09 -7.02 -19.81
CA HIS A 240 19.78 -7.84 -18.65
C HIS A 240 18.56 -8.73 -18.92
N LYS A 241 18.36 -9.69 -18.03
CA LYS A 241 17.16 -10.53 -17.96
C LYS A 241 16.59 -10.43 -16.55
N SER A 242 15.27 -10.47 -16.44
CA SER A 242 14.55 -10.44 -15.17
C SER A 242 13.86 -11.79 -14.93
N PRO A 243 13.44 -12.12 -13.70
CA PRO A 243 12.52 -13.24 -13.51
C PRO A 243 11.18 -12.93 -14.19
N GLY A 244 10.44 -14.00 -14.51
CA GLY A 244 9.08 -13.87 -15.02
C GLY A 244 8.09 -13.40 -13.96
N ILE A 245 6.82 -13.26 -14.34
CA ILE A 245 5.74 -12.85 -13.45
C ILE A 245 4.94 -14.07 -12.99
N ASN A 246 4.71 -14.19 -11.68
CA ASN A 246 3.91 -15.26 -11.10
C ASN A 246 2.42 -14.86 -10.95
N LYS A 247 1.74 -14.76 -12.09
CA LYS A 247 0.35 -14.26 -12.18
C LYS A 247 -0.63 -15.04 -11.28
N ARG A 248 -0.53 -16.38 -11.28
CA ARG A 248 -1.45 -17.27 -10.53
C ARG A 248 -1.29 -17.15 -9.01
N GLN A 249 -0.07 -17.01 -8.50
CA GLN A 249 0.17 -16.87 -7.06
C GLN A 249 -0.39 -15.55 -6.52
N VAL A 250 -0.27 -14.46 -7.29
CA VAL A 250 -0.76 -13.13 -6.90
C VAL A 250 -2.27 -13.18 -6.68
N TRP A 251 -3.03 -13.61 -7.69
CA TRP A 251 -4.49 -13.71 -7.56
C TRP A 251 -4.91 -14.68 -6.44
N GLY A 252 -4.26 -15.84 -6.33
CA GLY A 252 -4.57 -16.82 -5.28
C GLY A 252 -4.37 -16.29 -3.86
N ARG A 253 -3.43 -15.35 -3.64
CA ARG A 253 -3.23 -14.68 -2.35
C ARG A 253 -4.14 -13.47 -2.16
N MET A 254 -4.50 -12.80 -3.25
CA MET A 254 -5.40 -11.66 -3.25
C MET A 254 -6.81 -12.08 -2.85
N VAL A 255 -7.34 -13.18 -3.42
CA VAL A 255 -8.75 -13.55 -3.27
C VAL A 255 -9.19 -13.75 -1.82
N THR A 256 -8.37 -14.39 -0.97
CA THR A 256 -8.74 -14.62 0.44
C THR A 256 -8.74 -13.33 1.23
N GLN A 257 -7.79 -12.43 0.94
CA GLN A 257 -7.74 -11.11 1.57
C GLN A 257 -8.85 -10.19 1.05
N LEU A 258 -9.19 -10.30 -0.24
CA LEU A 258 -10.24 -9.55 -0.92
C LEU A 258 -11.54 -9.59 -0.14
N PHE A 259 -12.05 -10.79 0.10
CA PHE A 259 -13.31 -10.97 0.80
C PHE A 259 -13.17 -10.65 2.28
N ALA A 260 -12.15 -11.18 2.97
CA ALA A 260 -12.04 -11.02 4.42
C ALA A 260 -11.89 -9.54 4.82
N LYS A 261 -11.02 -8.78 4.15
CA LYS A 261 -10.77 -7.38 4.47
C LYS A 261 -11.91 -6.45 4.02
N THR A 262 -12.59 -6.80 2.92
CA THR A 262 -13.80 -6.06 2.50
C THR A 262 -14.94 -6.27 3.48
N ALA A 263 -15.14 -7.49 3.98
CA ALA A 263 -16.11 -7.77 5.04
C ALA A 263 -15.78 -6.99 6.32
N LEU A 264 -14.51 -6.96 6.75
CA LEU A 264 -14.10 -6.14 7.90
C LEU A 264 -14.37 -4.65 7.68
N ALA A 265 -14.02 -4.11 6.52
CA ALA A 265 -14.27 -2.71 6.17
C ALA A 265 -15.77 -2.40 6.29
N TYR A 266 -16.62 -3.23 5.69
CA TYR A 266 -18.07 -3.11 5.75
C TYR A 266 -18.59 -3.10 7.19
N GLN A 267 -18.14 -4.05 8.01
CA GLN A 267 -18.57 -4.19 9.41
C GLN A 267 -18.12 -3.01 10.28
N TRP A 268 -17.01 -2.36 9.93
CA TRP A 268 -16.58 -1.11 10.56
C TRP A 268 -17.29 0.14 9.99
N GLY A 269 -18.24 0.00 9.07
CA GLY A 269 -18.90 1.12 8.39
C GLY A 269 -18.02 1.83 7.35
N GLY A 270 -16.87 1.25 7.01
CA GLY A 270 -15.94 1.76 6.02
C GLY A 270 -16.06 1.09 4.65
N LYS A 271 -15.06 1.34 3.80
CA LYS A 271 -14.95 0.78 2.46
C LYS A 271 -13.54 0.24 2.22
N SER A 272 -13.42 -0.88 1.52
CA SER A 272 -12.15 -1.36 0.98
C SER A 272 -12.01 -0.89 -0.47
N ILE A 273 -10.79 -0.50 -0.85
CA ILE A 273 -10.42 -0.06 -2.19
C ILE A 273 -9.19 -0.84 -2.61
N TRP A 274 -9.34 -1.66 -3.64
CA TRP A 274 -8.29 -2.51 -4.16
C TRP A 274 -7.65 -1.86 -5.37
N ILE A 275 -6.39 -1.49 -5.24
CA ILE A 275 -5.60 -0.85 -6.27
C ILE A 275 -4.79 -1.92 -6.99
N ILE A 276 -5.15 -2.20 -8.23
CA ILE A 276 -4.53 -3.25 -9.04
C ILE A 276 -4.10 -2.71 -10.39
N GLN A 277 -3.24 -3.43 -11.09
CA GLN A 277 -2.93 -3.12 -12.48
C GLN A 277 -3.93 -3.78 -13.44
N ASP A 278 -4.22 -3.13 -14.55
CA ASP A 278 -5.06 -3.65 -15.63
C ASP A 278 -4.62 -5.02 -16.16
N SER A 279 -3.31 -5.23 -16.27
CA SER A 279 -2.70 -6.50 -16.70
C SER A 279 -3.03 -7.63 -15.72
N LEU A 280 -3.08 -7.34 -14.41
CA LEU A 280 -3.52 -8.29 -13.39
C LEU A 280 -5.01 -8.57 -13.51
N LEU A 281 -5.84 -7.54 -13.69
CA LEU A 281 -7.28 -7.71 -13.88
C LEU A 281 -7.58 -8.58 -15.12
N ARG A 282 -6.97 -8.27 -16.27
CA ARG A 282 -7.08 -9.04 -17.50
C ARG A 282 -6.71 -10.50 -17.26
N ASN A 283 -5.65 -10.77 -16.50
CA ASN A 283 -5.28 -12.14 -16.18
C ASN A 283 -6.34 -12.85 -15.32
N ILE A 284 -6.94 -12.17 -14.34
CA ILE A 284 -8.04 -12.71 -13.52
C ILE A 284 -9.24 -13.03 -14.39
N GLU A 285 -9.66 -12.13 -15.28
CA GLU A 285 -10.83 -12.34 -16.15
C GLU A 285 -10.63 -13.43 -17.23
N LEU A 286 -9.38 -13.68 -17.62
CA LEU A 286 -9.01 -14.78 -18.52
C LEU A 286 -8.95 -16.13 -17.82
N THR A 287 -8.64 -16.16 -16.52
CA THR A 287 -8.41 -17.41 -15.77
C THR A 287 -9.52 -17.77 -14.79
N THR A 288 -10.53 -16.90 -14.66
CA THR A 288 -11.70 -17.10 -13.80
C THR A 288 -13.00 -16.82 -14.56
N ARG A 289 -14.13 -17.02 -13.89
CA ARG A 289 -15.45 -16.66 -14.44
C ARG A 289 -15.83 -15.19 -14.22
N LEU A 290 -14.98 -14.40 -13.56
CA LEU A 290 -15.23 -12.98 -13.34
C LEU A 290 -15.26 -12.23 -14.68
N LYS A 291 -16.27 -11.37 -14.86
CA LYS A 291 -16.41 -10.42 -15.97
C LYS A 291 -16.80 -9.07 -15.40
N THR A 292 -15.84 -8.15 -15.28
CA THR A 292 -16.05 -6.86 -14.60
C THR A 292 -16.99 -5.91 -15.35
N ASP A 293 -17.19 -6.12 -16.65
CA ASP A 293 -18.16 -5.36 -17.44
C ASP A 293 -19.61 -5.82 -17.25
N SER A 294 -19.83 -6.95 -16.57
CA SER A 294 -21.17 -7.49 -16.28
C SER A 294 -21.54 -7.41 -14.80
N LEU A 295 -20.75 -6.69 -13.99
CA LEU A 295 -21.02 -6.56 -12.56
C LEU A 295 -22.24 -5.67 -12.32
N SER A 296 -23.12 -6.13 -11.45
CA SER A 296 -24.18 -5.31 -10.86
C SER A 296 -23.67 -4.62 -9.60
N ASP A 297 -24.08 -3.36 -9.40
CA ASP A 297 -23.75 -2.62 -8.19
C ASP A 297 -24.62 -3.07 -7.00
N ASN A 298 -23.99 -3.23 -5.84
CA ASN A 298 -24.65 -3.37 -4.55
C ASN A 298 -23.93 -2.51 -3.49
N TYR A 299 -24.44 -1.30 -3.25
CA TYR A 299 -23.78 -0.29 -2.42
C TYR A 299 -23.35 -0.75 -1.01
N GLN A 300 -23.95 -1.81 -0.47
CA GLN A 300 -23.60 -2.34 0.84
C GLN A 300 -22.53 -3.43 0.82
N ARG A 301 -22.37 -4.20 -0.26
CA ARG A 301 -21.43 -5.34 -0.32
C ARG A 301 -20.44 -5.24 -1.47
N ASN A 302 -20.12 -4.00 -1.85
CA ASN A 302 -19.27 -3.75 -2.99
C ASN A 302 -17.80 -4.05 -2.69
N ILE A 303 -17.17 -4.75 -3.63
CA ILE A 303 -15.72 -4.70 -3.81
C ILE A 303 -15.44 -3.49 -4.71
N SER A 304 -14.64 -2.54 -4.23
CA SER A 304 -14.17 -1.42 -5.05
C SER A 304 -12.80 -1.73 -5.63
N LEU A 305 -12.67 -1.67 -6.96
CA LEU A 305 -11.45 -1.87 -7.71
C LEU A 305 -11.07 -0.57 -8.42
N ILE A 306 -9.89 -0.02 -8.09
CA ILE A 306 -9.24 1.01 -8.89
C ILE A 306 -8.16 0.34 -9.71
N VAL A 307 -8.30 0.42 -11.03
CA VAL A 307 -7.39 -0.24 -11.96
C VAL A 307 -6.47 0.81 -12.57
N MET A 308 -5.18 0.59 -12.37
CA MET A 308 -4.09 1.43 -12.85
C MET A 308 -3.50 0.85 -14.14
N ASP A 309 -3.01 1.69 -15.03
CA ASP A 309 -2.43 1.29 -16.32
C ASP A 309 -1.26 2.20 -16.73
N TYR A 310 -0.33 1.67 -17.51
CA TYR A 310 0.68 2.46 -18.21
C TYR A 310 0.06 3.07 -19.47
N VAL A 311 -0.23 4.36 -19.40
CA VAL A 311 -0.68 5.14 -20.54
C VAL A 311 0.54 5.61 -21.34
N VAL A 312 0.54 5.31 -22.63
CA VAL A 312 1.55 5.79 -23.58
C VAL A 312 1.20 7.22 -23.99
N ASN A 313 2.17 8.12 -23.91
CA ASN A 313 2.10 9.45 -24.50
C ASN A 313 2.36 9.33 -26.01
N ASN A 314 1.36 9.67 -26.82
CA ASN A 314 1.43 9.54 -28.27
C ASN A 314 2.47 10.47 -28.93
N LEU A 315 2.96 11.49 -28.22
CA LEU A 315 3.90 12.46 -28.78
C LEU A 315 5.36 12.01 -28.69
N ASP A 316 5.76 11.42 -27.56
CA ASP A 316 7.15 11.07 -27.26
C ASP A 316 7.35 9.58 -26.93
N GLY A 317 6.26 8.79 -26.92
CA GLY A 317 6.27 7.37 -26.57
C GLY A 317 6.55 7.10 -25.09
N SER A 318 6.65 8.14 -24.25
CA SER A 318 6.84 7.97 -22.80
C SER A 318 5.63 7.30 -22.18
N GLN A 319 5.83 6.55 -21.10
CA GLN A 319 4.77 5.83 -20.43
C GLN A 319 4.63 6.32 -18.99
N ARG A 320 3.38 6.50 -18.56
CA ARG A 320 3.07 6.92 -17.19
C ARG A 320 1.91 6.10 -16.63
N ILE A 321 1.96 5.83 -15.33
CA ILE A 321 0.83 5.25 -14.63
C ILE A 321 -0.32 6.27 -14.54
N ALA A 322 -1.54 5.80 -14.78
CA ALA A 322 -2.77 6.54 -14.56
C ALA A 322 -3.89 5.61 -14.11
N VAL A 323 -4.95 6.18 -13.52
CA VAL A 323 -6.21 5.46 -13.31
C VAL A 323 -6.85 5.21 -14.67
N LYS A 324 -7.16 3.94 -14.97
CA LYS A 324 -7.84 3.51 -16.19
C LYS A 324 -9.34 3.38 -15.96
N ILE A 325 -9.72 2.62 -14.93
CA ILE A 325 -11.12 2.40 -14.57
C ILE A 325 -11.28 2.32 -13.05
N ASN A 326 -12.45 2.76 -12.60
CA ASN A 326 -12.97 2.51 -11.25
C ASN A 326 -14.21 1.61 -11.40
N LYS A 327 -14.18 0.44 -10.78
CA LYS A 327 -15.27 -0.54 -10.84
C LYS A 327 -15.71 -0.88 -9.44
N GLN A 328 -17.02 -0.88 -9.23
CA GLN A 328 -17.64 -1.46 -8.06
C GLN A 328 -18.48 -2.65 -8.50
N GLY A 329 -18.67 -3.61 -7.61
CA GLY A 329 -19.54 -4.73 -7.87
C GLY A 329 -19.82 -5.54 -6.62
N ASP A 330 -21.00 -6.13 -6.57
CA ASP A 330 -21.42 -7.00 -5.47
C ASP A 330 -20.40 -8.13 -5.27
N ALA A 331 -19.94 -8.31 -4.03
CA ALA A 331 -19.06 -9.42 -3.63
C ALA A 331 -19.72 -10.80 -3.87
N GLY A 332 -21.05 -10.86 -3.96
CA GLY A 332 -21.79 -12.10 -4.22
C GLY A 332 -21.79 -13.08 -3.04
N ILE A 333 -21.30 -12.65 -1.87
CA ILE A 333 -21.31 -13.42 -0.62
C ILE A 333 -21.96 -12.61 0.50
N ASN A 334 -22.52 -13.30 1.49
CA ASN A 334 -23.05 -12.64 2.68
C ASN A 334 -21.92 -12.39 3.69
N PHE A 335 -21.61 -11.13 4.00
CA PHE A 335 -20.55 -10.80 4.97
C PHE A 335 -20.91 -11.17 6.42
N GLU A 336 -22.18 -11.43 6.73
CA GLU A 336 -22.59 -11.99 8.02
C GLU A 336 -22.33 -13.51 8.12
N GLY A 337 -21.97 -14.14 7.00
CA GLY A 337 -21.92 -15.59 6.88
C GLY A 337 -23.31 -16.22 6.69
N ASN A 338 -23.32 -17.44 6.17
CA ASN A 338 -24.54 -18.23 5.96
C ASN A 338 -24.32 -19.75 6.15
N ASN A 339 -23.20 -20.13 6.79
CA ASN A 339 -22.76 -21.50 6.99
C ASN A 339 -22.59 -22.30 5.69
N THR A 340 -22.16 -21.64 4.61
CA THR A 340 -21.78 -22.30 3.35
C THR A 340 -20.27 -22.28 3.17
N PHE A 341 -19.77 -23.02 2.17
CA PHE A 341 -18.33 -23.08 1.88
C PHE A 341 -17.71 -21.71 1.54
N THR A 342 -18.49 -20.71 1.17
CA THR A 342 -17.96 -19.36 0.90
C THR A 342 -17.50 -18.65 2.17
N ASP A 343 -17.99 -19.05 3.35
CA ASP A 343 -17.63 -18.43 4.63
C ASP A 343 -16.16 -18.65 5.00
N ILE A 344 -15.46 -19.58 4.34
CA ILE A 344 -14.00 -19.74 4.46
C ILE A 344 -13.23 -18.48 4.04
N LEU A 345 -13.87 -17.60 3.25
CA LEU A 345 -13.29 -16.35 2.76
C LEU A 345 -13.56 -15.16 3.71
N LEU A 346 -14.32 -15.37 4.78
CA LEU A 346 -14.74 -14.32 5.72
C LEU A 346 -13.87 -14.31 6.99
N PRO A 347 -13.76 -13.18 7.69
CA PRO A 347 -13.14 -13.15 9.01
C PRO A 347 -13.94 -13.99 9.99
N LYS A 348 -13.25 -14.68 10.91
CA LYS A 348 -13.91 -15.49 11.95
C LYS A 348 -14.72 -14.65 12.93
N VAL A 349 -14.17 -13.50 13.33
CA VAL A 349 -14.87 -12.45 14.08
C VAL A 349 -14.43 -11.09 13.58
N VAL A 350 -15.26 -10.08 13.79
CA VAL A 350 -14.93 -8.68 13.55
C VAL A 350 -14.30 -8.11 14.81
N PRO A 351 -13.03 -7.70 14.79
CA PRO A 351 -12.42 -7.02 15.93
C PRO A 351 -13.15 -5.71 16.24
N PRO A 352 -13.37 -5.36 17.52
CA PRO A 352 -13.99 -4.09 17.90
C PRO A 352 -13.19 -2.88 17.40
N LYS A 353 -13.86 -1.74 17.14
CA LYS A 353 -13.20 -0.52 16.62
C LYS A 353 -12.10 0.02 17.54
N ILE A 354 -12.13 -0.27 18.84
CA ILE A 354 -11.03 0.08 19.75
C ILE A 354 -9.72 -0.62 19.40
N GLU A 355 -9.77 -1.89 18.95
CA GLU A 355 -8.58 -2.62 18.49
C GLU A 355 -8.06 -2.10 17.16
N LEU A 356 -8.98 -1.66 16.29
CA LEU A 356 -8.62 -0.94 15.07
C LEU A 356 -7.91 0.38 15.38
N LEU A 357 -8.45 1.20 16.29
CA LEU A 357 -7.83 2.46 16.71
C LEU A 357 -6.44 2.24 17.33
N LYS A 358 -6.28 1.21 18.18
CA LYS A 358 -4.96 0.79 18.68
C LYS A 358 -4.02 0.42 17.53
N GLY A 359 -4.51 -0.33 16.53
CA GLY A 359 -3.76 -0.67 15.32
C GLY A 359 -3.29 0.57 14.56
N ILE A 360 -4.17 1.56 14.38
CA ILE A 360 -3.88 2.83 13.72
C ILE A 360 -2.83 3.64 14.53
N LEU A 361 -3.02 3.84 15.83
CA LEU A 361 -2.13 4.63 16.67
C LEU A 361 -0.78 3.97 16.97
N ARG A 362 -0.63 2.65 16.73
CA ARG A 362 0.69 1.98 16.66
C ARG A 362 1.53 2.47 15.49
N ARG A 363 0.93 3.15 14.52
CA ARG A 363 1.57 3.72 13.34
C ARG A 363 1.59 5.24 13.45
N ARG A 364 2.65 5.83 12.92
CA ARG A 364 2.68 7.26 12.66
C ARG A 364 1.76 7.58 11.48
N LEU A 365 1.16 8.77 11.51
CA LEU A 365 0.54 9.36 10.32
C LEU A 365 1.58 9.38 9.20
N SER A 366 1.29 8.62 8.15
CA SER A 366 2.17 8.52 6.98
C SER A 366 1.98 9.73 6.06
N GLY A 367 0.79 10.35 6.05
CA GLY A 367 0.55 11.60 5.36
C GLY A 367 -0.76 12.23 5.80
N ILE A 368 -0.89 13.53 5.56
CA ILE A 368 -2.17 14.22 5.57
C ILE A 368 -2.37 14.80 4.18
N VAL A 369 -3.50 14.50 3.55
CA VAL A 369 -3.83 15.00 2.21
C VAL A 369 -5.11 15.83 2.27
N ASN A 370 -5.17 16.87 1.45
CA ASN A 370 -6.36 17.69 1.26
C ASN A 370 -6.37 18.12 -0.22
N PHE A 371 -7.52 17.95 -0.89
CA PHE A 371 -7.65 18.16 -2.33
C PHE A 371 -9.04 18.65 -2.75
#